data_AF-A0A528BMJ3-F1
#
_entry.id   AF-A0A528BMJ3-F1
#
_cell.length_a   1.000
_cell.length_b   1.000
_cell.length_c   1.000
_cell.angle_alpha   90.00
_cell.angle_beta   90.00
_cell.angle_gamma   90.00
#
_symmetry.space_group_name_H-M   'P 1'
#
loop_
_entity.id
_entity.type
_entity.pdbx_description
1 polymer ?
#
loop_
_entity_poly.entity_id
_entity_poly.type
_entity_poly.pdbx_seq_one_letter_code
_entity_poly.pdbx_strand_id
1 'polypeptide(L)'
;GQLISDKQLSDLNGQLIEAQADTARASARYQQYKSIVESGSDNAFRDAAISADQPSNSVISTLKTRYLTVAKRQQDIEANFGAEHPQAVALAKEKADISAQIFGELKQLTESYRNEYEVALARETALRANVALAAGKSSIDNQSQVKLRELEQKATALSTLYQTFLGRYEEASQQQSFPVGKIRVISDATLPKSAATPRTSIVLGLSLVLGVMMGAGVGGLNEFRERFFRT
;
A
#
# COMPACT_ATOMS: atom_id res chain seq x y z
N GLY A 1 8.80 -11.62 0.10
CA GLY A 1 7.86 -12.25 1.04
C GLY A 1 7.24 -11.16 1.89
N GLN A 2 5.91 -11.18 2.07
CA GLN A 2 5.23 -10.30 3.01
C GLN A 2 5.60 -10.68 4.45
N LEU A 3 5.69 -9.68 5.33
CA LEU A 3 5.81 -9.92 6.76
C LEU A 3 4.57 -10.66 7.27
N ILE A 4 4.79 -11.65 8.15
CA ILE A 4 3.69 -12.37 8.82
C ILE A 4 2.79 -11.39 9.59
N SER A 5 3.38 -10.35 10.17
CA SER A 5 2.67 -9.28 10.88
C SER A 5 1.76 -8.44 9.97
N ASP A 6 2.16 -8.19 8.72
CA ASP A 6 1.34 -7.46 7.75
C ASP A 6 0.14 -8.29 7.28
N LYS A 7 0.35 -9.60 7.05
CA LYS A 7 -0.76 -10.52 6.72
C LYS A 7 -1.76 -10.62 7.87
N GLN A 8 -1.27 -10.77 9.10
CA GLN A 8 -2.12 -10.84 10.28
C GLN A 8 -2.94 -9.55 10.47
N LEU A 9 -2.34 -8.39 10.23
CA LEU A 9 -3.05 -7.10 10.30
C LEU A 9 -4.14 -6.98 9.24
N SER A 10 -3.87 -7.43 8.01
CA SER A 10 -4.88 -7.48 6.94
C SER A 10 -6.06 -8.39 7.30
N ASP A 11 -5.78 -9.59 7.82
CA ASP A 11 -6.81 -10.56 8.20
C ASP A 11 -7.67 -10.03 9.36
N LEU A 12 -7.05 -9.36 10.35
CA LEU A 12 -7.76 -8.71 11.46
C LEU A 12 -8.63 -7.52 11.01
N ASN A 13 -8.15 -6.73 10.05
CA ASN A 13 -8.94 -5.63 9.47
C ASN A 13 -10.16 -6.16 8.73
N GLY A 14 -10.03 -7.28 7.99
CA GLY A 14 -11.17 -7.95 7.36
C GLY A 14 -12.23 -8.37 8.38
N GLN A 15 -11.80 -9.03 9.47
CA GLN A 15 -12.71 -9.43 10.56
C GLN A 15 -13.34 -8.23 11.28
N LEU A 16 -12.62 -7.12 11.43
CA LEU A 16 -13.17 -5.90 12.03
C LEU A 16 -14.29 -5.31 11.17
N ILE A 17 -14.13 -5.27 9.85
CA ILE A 17 -15.15 -4.77 8.92
C ILE A 17 -16.42 -5.64 9.01
N GLU A 18 -16.27 -6.96 9.06
CA GLU A 18 -17.39 -7.88 9.27
C GLU A 18 -18.08 -7.63 10.61
N ALA A 19 -17.32 -7.51 11.70
CA ALA A 19 -17.87 -7.24 13.03
C ALA A 19 -18.58 -5.87 13.12
N GLN A 20 -18.09 -4.85 12.41
CA GLN A 20 -18.76 -3.56 12.29
C GLN A 20 -20.08 -3.66 11.55
N ALA A 21 -20.11 -4.40 10.43
CA ALA A 21 -21.34 -4.64 9.68
C ALA A 21 -22.37 -5.40 10.53
N ASP A 22 -21.94 -6.40 11.28
CA ASP A 22 -22.80 -7.17 12.18
C ASP A 22 -23.35 -6.31 13.33
N THR A 23 -22.50 -5.48 13.93
CA THR A 23 -22.91 -4.54 14.99
C THR A 23 -23.91 -3.51 14.47
N ALA A 24 -23.70 -2.98 13.26
CA ALA A 24 -24.63 -2.06 12.62
C ALA A 24 -25.99 -2.72 12.34
N ARG A 25 -25.99 -3.97 11.82
CA ARG A 25 -27.22 -4.75 11.60
C ARG A 25 -27.96 -5.02 12.91
N ALA A 26 -27.24 -5.44 13.95
CA ALA A 26 -27.84 -5.71 15.26
C ALA A 26 -28.40 -4.43 15.89
N SER A 27 -27.67 -3.31 15.80
CA SER A 27 -28.12 -2.01 16.29
C SER A 27 -29.38 -1.52 15.58
N ALA A 28 -29.43 -1.63 14.25
CA ALA A 28 -30.60 -1.25 13.46
C ALA A 28 -31.84 -2.06 13.86
N ARG A 29 -31.69 -3.37 14.05
CA ARG A 29 -32.78 -4.24 14.52
C ARG A 29 -33.23 -3.85 15.93
N TYR A 30 -32.31 -3.69 16.87
CA TYR A 30 -32.65 -3.28 18.22
C TYR A 30 -33.38 -1.93 18.25
N GLN A 31 -32.90 -0.92 17.52
CA GLN A 31 -33.52 0.40 17.45
C GLN A 31 -34.93 0.37 16.84
N GLN A 32 -35.13 -0.45 15.80
CA GLN A 32 -36.44 -0.64 15.17
C GLN A 32 -37.45 -1.23 16.15
N TYR A 33 -37.10 -2.28 16.89
CA TYR A 33 -38.01 -2.89 17.85
C TYR A 33 -38.20 -2.04 19.11
N LYS A 34 -37.15 -1.35 19.55
CA LYS A 34 -37.21 -0.39 20.65
C LYS A 34 -38.21 0.73 20.36
N SER A 35 -38.18 1.33 19.16
CA SER A 35 -39.12 2.40 18.82
C SER A 35 -40.58 1.91 18.76
N ILE A 36 -40.81 0.66 18.33
CA ILE A 36 -42.13 0.00 18.35
C ILE A 36 -42.62 -0.20 19.79
N VAL A 37 -41.75 -0.60 20.72
CA VAL A 37 -42.13 -0.77 22.13
C VAL A 37 -42.34 0.59 22.81
N GLU A 38 -41.54 1.60 22.48
CA GLU A 38 -41.64 2.97 23.02
C GLU A 38 -42.86 3.73 22.51
N SER A 39 -43.38 3.41 21.31
CA SER A 39 -44.61 4.02 20.78
C SER A 39 -45.89 3.57 21.48
N GLY A 40 -45.78 2.59 22.40
CA GLY A 40 -46.86 2.10 23.26
C GLY A 40 -47.68 0.96 22.65
N SER A 41 -48.46 0.27 23.49
CA SER A 41 -49.18 -0.97 23.15
C SER A 41 -50.08 -0.86 21.91
N ASP A 42 -50.76 0.28 21.74
CA ASP A 42 -51.72 0.49 20.63
C ASP A 42 -51.03 0.68 19.28
N ASN A 43 -49.84 1.31 19.28
CA ASN A 43 -49.07 1.57 18.06
C ASN A 43 -48.11 0.42 17.74
N ALA A 44 -47.61 -0.28 18.77
CA ALA A 44 -46.76 -1.45 18.63
C ALA A 44 -47.39 -2.53 17.73
N PHE A 45 -48.71 -2.67 17.78
CA PHE A 45 -49.47 -3.58 16.92
C PHE A 45 -49.57 -3.11 15.45
N ARG A 46 -49.73 -1.79 15.23
CA ARG A 46 -49.92 -1.20 13.90
C ARG A 46 -48.60 -1.07 13.14
N ASP A 47 -47.54 -0.68 13.85
CA ASP A 47 -46.19 -0.50 13.34
C ASP A 47 -45.36 -1.78 13.35
N ALA A 48 -45.94 -2.89 13.83
CA ALA A 48 -45.47 -4.24 13.53
C ALA A 48 -45.68 -4.56 12.03
N ALA A 49 -45.05 -3.76 11.17
CA ALA A 49 -44.28 -4.16 10.02
C ALA A 49 -43.15 -5.11 10.46
N ILE A 50 -43.56 -6.21 11.09
CA ILE A 50 -42.80 -7.44 11.15
C ILE A 50 -42.74 -7.88 9.70
N SER A 51 -41.62 -7.59 9.04
CA SER A 51 -41.30 -8.27 7.79
C SER A 51 -41.39 -9.76 8.08
N ALA A 52 -42.31 -10.45 7.41
CA ALA A 52 -42.56 -11.89 7.51
C ALA A 52 -41.35 -12.77 7.11
N ASP A 53 -40.20 -12.13 6.86
CA ASP A 53 -39.00 -12.72 6.30
C ASP A 53 -38.04 -13.27 7.37
N GLN A 54 -38.39 -13.15 8.67
CA GLN A 54 -37.55 -13.63 9.75
C GLN A 54 -38.20 -14.78 10.53
N PRO A 55 -37.58 -15.98 10.54
CA PRO A 55 -38.21 -17.22 11.03
C PRO A 55 -38.45 -17.26 12.55
N SER A 56 -37.87 -16.35 13.33
CA SER A 56 -38.06 -16.25 14.78
C SER A 56 -39.41 -15.63 15.18
N ASN A 57 -40.26 -15.22 14.23
CA ASN A 57 -41.46 -14.43 14.52
C ASN A 57 -42.80 -15.17 14.36
N SER A 58 -42.81 -16.49 14.55
CA SER A 58 -44.01 -17.31 14.39
C SER A 58 -45.09 -17.06 15.47
N VAL A 59 -44.68 -16.76 16.70
CA VAL A 59 -45.59 -16.53 17.84
C VAL A 59 -46.37 -15.23 17.69
N ILE A 60 -45.70 -14.11 17.43
CA ILE A 60 -46.38 -12.81 17.25
C ILE A 60 -47.26 -12.84 16.00
N SER A 61 -46.82 -13.51 14.92
CA SER A 61 -47.66 -13.73 13.73
C SER A 61 -48.96 -14.50 14.06
N THR A 62 -48.86 -15.54 14.88
CA THR A 62 -50.02 -16.32 15.36
C THR A 62 -50.95 -15.46 16.23
N LEU A 63 -50.39 -14.71 17.20
CA LEU A 63 -51.16 -13.81 18.06
C LEU A 63 -51.83 -12.69 17.26
N LYS A 64 -51.17 -12.13 16.24
CA LYS A 64 -51.73 -11.13 15.32
C LYS A 64 -52.90 -11.70 14.52
N THR A 65 -52.77 -12.93 14.02
CA THR A 65 -53.86 -13.61 13.30
C THR A 65 -55.07 -13.83 14.21
N ARG A 66 -54.84 -14.25 15.47
CA ARG A 66 -55.89 -14.39 16.48
C ARG A 66 -56.55 -13.04 16.80
N TYR A 67 -55.76 -11.99 17.01
CA TYR A 67 -56.24 -10.63 17.25
C TYR A 67 -57.18 -10.16 16.13
N LEU A 68 -56.76 -10.31 14.87
CA LEU A 68 -57.57 -9.90 13.72
C LEU A 68 -58.88 -10.69 13.61
N THR A 69 -58.85 -11.97 13.98
CA THR A 69 -60.05 -12.82 14.02
C THR A 69 -61.03 -12.35 15.10
N VAL A 70 -60.55 -12.06 16.31
CA VAL A 70 -61.35 -11.54 17.42
C VAL A 70 -61.88 -10.13 17.11
N ALA A 71 -61.04 -9.27 16.54
CA ALA A 71 -61.42 -7.91 16.13
C ALA A 71 -62.54 -7.91 15.09
N LYS A 72 -62.47 -8.80 14.09
CA LYS A 72 -63.54 -8.95 13.09
C LYS A 72 -64.85 -9.41 13.73
N ARG A 73 -64.80 -10.43 14.59
CA ARG A 73 -65.99 -10.91 15.33
C ARG A 73 -66.59 -9.82 16.22
N GLN A 74 -65.74 -9.03 16.89
CA GLN A 74 -66.18 -7.90 17.70
C GLN A 74 -66.96 -6.90 16.84
N GLN A 75 -66.41 -6.50 15.69
CA GLN A 75 -67.07 -5.58 14.76
C GLN A 75 -68.42 -6.13 14.25
N ASP A 76 -68.49 -7.42 13.91
CA ASP A 76 -69.72 -8.07 13.44
C ASP A 76 -70.81 -8.05 14.53
N ILE A 77 -70.45 -8.30 15.80
CA ILE A 77 -71.40 -8.26 16.93
C ILE A 77 -71.80 -6.81 17.26
N GLU A 78 -70.85 -5.88 17.27
CA GLU A 78 -71.12 -4.46 17.53
C GLU A 78 -72.06 -3.86 16.48
N ALA A 79 -71.90 -4.23 15.20
CA ALA A 79 -72.77 -3.77 14.13
C ALA A 79 -74.21 -4.29 14.25
N ASN A 80 -74.39 -5.53 14.73
CA ASN A 80 -75.71 -6.17 14.82
C ASN A 80 -76.44 -5.93 16.15
N PHE A 81 -75.71 -5.85 17.25
CA PHE A 81 -76.26 -5.84 18.62
C PHE A 81 -75.83 -4.63 19.46
N GLY A 82 -74.96 -3.77 18.94
CA GLY A 82 -74.42 -2.61 19.64
C GLY A 82 -73.20 -2.92 20.53
N ALA A 83 -72.48 -1.87 20.92
CA ALA A 83 -71.23 -1.96 21.68
C ALA A 83 -71.40 -2.47 23.13
N GLU A 84 -72.58 -2.30 23.71
CA GLU A 84 -72.86 -2.71 25.10
C GLU A 84 -73.33 -4.18 25.22
N HIS A 85 -73.47 -4.89 24.10
CA HIS A 85 -73.88 -6.28 24.14
C HIS A 85 -72.85 -7.13 24.92
N PRO A 86 -73.27 -8.05 25.82
CA PRO A 86 -72.33 -8.82 26.65
C PRO A 86 -71.25 -9.57 25.86
N GLN A 87 -71.58 -10.04 24.64
CA GLN A 87 -70.59 -10.67 23.76
C GLN A 87 -69.58 -9.68 23.17
N ALA A 88 -69.99 -8.44 22.86
CA ALA A 88 -69.08 -7.40 22.40
C ALA A 88 -68.07 -7.03 23.49
N VAL A 89 -68.55 -6.86 24.74
CA VAL A 89 -67.69 -6.59 25.90
C VAL A 89 -66.70 -7.73 26.16
N ALA A 90 -67.15 -8.99 26.07
CA ALA A 90 -66.27 -10.15 26.22
C ALA A 90 -65.18 -10.21 25.13
N LEU A 91 -65.54 -9.96 23.87
CA LEU A 91 -64.59 -9.91 22.74
C LEU A 91 -63.62 -8.74 22.85
N ALA A 92 -64.07 -7.58 23.33
CA ALA A 92 -63.22 -6.42 23.59
C ALA A 92 -62.15 -6.74 24.64
N LYS A 93 -62.53 -7.47 25.70
CA LYS A 93 -61.60 -7.94 26.73
C LYS A 93 -60.59 -8.96 26.17
N GLU A 94 -61.06 -9.96 25.40
CA GLU A 94 -60.16 -10.93 24.76
C GLU A 94 -59.18 -10.23 23.81
N LYS A 95 -59.65 -9.21 23.06
CA LYS A 95 -58.79 -8.41 22.18
C LYS A 95 -57.71 -7.65 22.96
N ALA A 96 -58.07 -7.05 24.09
CA ALA A 96 -57.12 -6.36 24.97
C ALA A 96 -56.09 -7.34 25.57
N ASP A 97 -56.52 -8.52 25.99
CA ASP A 97 -55.64 -9.56 26.54
C ASP A 97 -54.63 -10.04 25.49
N ILE A 98 -55.06 -10.26 24.23
CA ILE A 98 -54.16 -10.63 23.13
C ILE A 98 -53.18 -9.49 22.80
N SER A 99 -53.64 -8.23 22.82
CA SER A 99 -52.77 -7.07 22.61
C SER A 99 -51.67 -6.99 23.68
N ALA A 100 -52.01 -7.20 24.95
CA ALA A 100 -51.05 -7.25 26.04
C ALA A 100 -50.03 -8.39 25.88
N GLN A 101 -50.46 -9.57 25.41
CA GLN A 101 -49.55 -10.67 25.10
C GLN A 101 -48.57 -10.31 23.97
N ILE A 102 -49.05 -9.72 22.88
CA ILE A 102 -48.19 -9.26 21.77
C ILE A 102 -47.16 -8.25 22.28
N PHE A 103 -47.57 -7.29 23.11
CA PHE A 103 -46.66 -6.30 23.68
C PHE A 103 -45.59 -6.94 24.59
N GLY A 104 -45.98 -7.93 25.39
CA GLY A 104 -45.05 -8.72 26.21
C GLY A 104 -43.99 -9.44 25.37
N GLU A 105 -44.42 -10.11 24.29
CA GLU A 105 -43.53 -10.80 23.35
C GLU A 105 -42.58 -9.82 22.63
N LEU A 106 -43.08 -8.66 22.20
CA LEU A 106 -42.26 -7.61 21.58
C LEU A 106 -41.20 -7.07 22.53
N LYS A 107 -41.54 -6.90 23.82
CA LYS A 107 -40.58 -6.47 24.85
C LYS A 107 -39.49 -7.53 25.06
N GLN A 108 -39.87 -8.80 25.18
CA GLN A 108 -38.92 -9.90 25.32
C GLN A 108 -38.00 -10.01 24.10
N LEU A 109 -38.55 -9.87 22.90
CA LEU A 109 -37.79 -9.87 21.65
C LEU A 109 -36.83 -8.68 21.55
N THR A 110 -37.27 -7.50 21.98
CA THR A 110 -36.43 -6.29 22.02
C THR A 110 -35.23 -6.48 22.95
N GLU A 111 -35.41 -7.10 24.11
CA GLU A 111 -34.29 -7.44 25.01
C GLU A 111 -33.36 -8.49 24.39
N SER A 112 -33.87 -9.47 23.64
CA SER A 112 -33.02 -10.41 22.88
C SER A 112 -32.14 -9.67 21.87
N TYR A 113 -32.71 -8.74 21.10
CA TYR A 113 -31.94 -7.94 20.13
C TYR A 113 -30.96 -6.99 20.80
N ARG A 114 -31.30 -6.47 21.98
CA ARG A 114 -30.37 -5.69 22.80
C ARG A 114 -29.14 -6.53 23.17
N ASN A 115 -29.35 -7.75 23.67
CA ASN A 115 -28.27 -8.66 24.02
C ASN A 115 -27.41 -9.02 22.80
N GLU A 116 -28.03 -9.30 21.65
CA GLU A 116 -27.31 -9.55 20.39
C GLU A 116 -26.44 -8.35 19.98
N TYR A 117 -26.99 -7.13 20.09
CA TYR A 117 -26.25 -5.90 19.81
C TYR A 117 -25.08 -5.71 20.78
N GLU A 118 -25.27 -5.93 22.08
CA GLU A 118 -24.21 -5.81 23.09
C GLU A 118 -23.08 -6.84 22.84
N VAL A 119 -23.42 -8.07 22.47
CA VAL A 119 -22.43 -9.11 22.10
C VAL A 119 -21.66 -8.71 20.84
N ALA A 120 -22.35 -8.22 19.80
CA ALA A 120 -21.71 -7.76 18.57
C ALA A 120 -20.75 -6.58 18.84
N LEU A 121 -21.20 -5.61 19.64
CA LEU A 121 -20.41 -4.44 20.04
C LEU A 121 -19.16 -4.83 20.84
N ALA A 122 -19.29 -5.79 21.77
CA ALA A 122 -18.16 -6.31 22.52
C ALA A 122 -17.13 -6.99 21.60
N ARG A 123 -17.59 -7.77 20.62
CA ARG A 123 -16.75 -8.40 19.59
C ARG A 123 -16.03 -7.35 18.74
N GLU A 124 -16.74 -6.33 18.26
CA GLU A 124 -16.16 -5.22 17.50
C GLU A 124 -15.06 -4.49 18.31
N THR A 125 -15.34 -4.19 19.58
CA THR A 125 -14.41 -3.49 20.46
C THR A 125 -13.15 -4.32 20.70
N ALA A 126 -13.29 -5.62 20.92
CA ALA A 126 -12.16 -6.53 21.07
C ALA A 126 -11.31 -6.63 19.78
N LEU A 127 -11.95 -6.75 18.61
CA LEU A 127 -11.27 -6.74 17.32
C LEU A 127 -10.52 -5.42 17.07
N ARG A 128 -11.14 -4.29 17.39
CA ARG A 128 -10.51 -2.97 17.26
C ARG A 128 -9.25 -2.85 18.14
N ALA A 129 -9.31 -3.34 19.38
CA ALA A 129 -8.16 -3.39 20.27
C ALA A 129 -7.04 -4.30 19.71
N ASN A 130 -7.41 -5.48 19.19
CA ASN A 130 -6.45 -6.41 18.56
C ASN A 130 -5.78 -5.81 17.33
N VAL A 131 -6.52 -5.09 16.47
CA VAL A 131 -5.97 -4.37 15.32
C VAL A 131 -4.95 -3.32 15.77
N ALA A 132 -5.27 -2.53 16.80
CA ALA A 132 -4.35 -1.52 17.32
C ALA A 132 -3.04 -2.14 17.87
N LEU A 133 -3.14 -3.25 18.60
CA LEU A 133 -1.98 -4.00 19.09
C LEU A 133 -1.15 -4.59 17.95
N ALA A 134 -1.79 -5.19 16.95
CA ALA A 134 -1.12 -5.77 15.80
C ALA A 134 -0.42 -4.70 14.93
N ALA A 135 -1.04 -3.53 14.76
CA ALA A 135 -0.42 -2.40 14.06
C ALA A 135 0.84 -1.89 14.78
N GLY A 136 0.80 -1.78 16.11
CA GLY A 136 1.97 -1.43 16.92
C GLY A 136 3.10 -2.45 16.76
N LYS A 137 2.78 -3.76 16.78
CA LYS A 137 3.77 -4.83 16.58
C LYS A 137 4.36 -4.84 15.16
N SER A 138 3.54 -4.66 14.12
CA SER A 138 4.03 -4.56 12.73
C SER A 138 5.00 -3.38 12.54
N SER A 139 4.77 -2.25 13.23
CA SER A 139 5.71 -1.11 13.18
C SER A 139 7.10 -1.46 13.74
N ILE A 140 7.15 -2.17 14.87
CA ILE A 140 8.40 -2.61 15.51
C ILE A 140 9.12 -3.66 14.64
N ASP A 141 8.37 -4.61 14.09
CA ASP A 141 8.93 -5.64 13.19
C ASP A 141 9.53 -5.01 11.93
N ASN A 142 8.87 -4.00 11.35
CA ASN A 142 9.37 -3.26 10.19
C ASN A 142 10.69 -2.55 10.49
N GLN A 143 10.81 -1.86 11.63
CA GLN A 143 12.06 -1.22 12.04
C GLN A 143 13.19 -2.25 12.20
N SER A 144 12.89 -3.40 12.82
CA SER A 144 13.83 -4.49 12.99
C SER A 144 14.28 -5.07 11.65
N GLN A 145 13.37 -5.20 10.68
CA GLN A 145 13.68 -5.67 9.33
C GLN A 145 14.59 -4.70 8.56
N VAL A 146 14.34 -3.39 8.68
CA VAL A 146 15.23 -2.37 8.09
C VAL A 146 16.61 -2.46 8.72
N LYS A 147 16.69 -2.62 10.04
CA LYS A 147 17.98 -2.76 10.73
C LYS A 147 18.72 -4.02 10.32
N LEU A 148 18.00 -5.14 10.17
CA LEU A 148 18.57 -6.38 9.68
C LEU A 148 19.15 -6.21 8.26
N ARG A 149 18.39 -5.62 7.33
CA ARG A 149 18.87 -5.36 5.96
C ARG A 149 20.09 -4.44 5.94
N GLU A 150 20.13 -3.43 6.80
CA GLU A 150 21.31 -2.55 6.96
C GLU A 150 22.54 -3.37 7.40
N LEU A 151 22.39 -4.25 8.39
CA LEU A 151 23.46 -5.11 8.89
C LEU A 151 23.92 -6.12 7.85
N GLU A 152 22.99 -6.73 7.10
CA GLU A 152 23.29 -7.65 5.99
C GLU A 152 24.04 -6.96 4.85
N GLN A 153 23.64 -5.73 4.49
CA GLN A 153 24.38 -4.93 3.51
C GLN A 153 25.79 -4.60 3.98
N LYS A 154 25.95 -4.21 5.26
CA LYS A 154 27.28 -3.96 5.84
C LYS A 154 28.15 -5.23 5.84
N ALA A 155 27.59 -6.37 6.24
CA ALA A 155 28.30 -7.65 6.22
C ALA A 155 28.70 -8.06 4.80
N THR A 156 27.80 -7.86 3.82
CA THR A 156 28.09 -8.12 2.40
C THR A 156 29.21 -7.21 1.90
N ALA A 157 29.15 -5.91 2.19
CA ALA A 157 30.19 -4.96 1.78
C ALA A 157 31.55 -5.29 2.40
N LEU A 158 31.60 -5.65 3.69
CA LEU A 158 32.82 -6.08 4.37
C LEU A 158 33.37 -7.38 3.78
N SER A 159 32.50 -8.34 3.48
CA SER A 159 32.90 -9.60 2.83
C SER A 159 33.49 -9.35 1.44
N THR A 160 32.85 -8.49 0.63
CA THR A 160 33.37 -8.09 -0.69
C THR A 160 34.71 -7.34 -0.57
N LEU A 161 34.84 -6.43 0.39
CA LEU A 161 36.08 -5.70 0.64
C LEU A 161 37.20 -6.66 1.04
N TYR A 162 36.91 -7.61 1.94
CA TYR A 162 37.85 -8.64 2.37
C TYR A 162 38.30 -9.52 1.20
N GLN A 163 37.37 -10.00 0.37
CA GLN A 163 37.68 -10.78 -0.83
C GLN A 163 38.54 -9.99 -1.83
N THR A 164 38.27 -8.70 -2.00
CA THR A 164 39.05 -7.82 -2.88
C THR A 164 40.48 -7.61 -2.34
N PHE A 165 40.62 -7.39 -1.04
CA PHE A 165 41.93 -7.28 -0.40
C PHE A 165 42.74 -8.57 -0.51
N LEU A 166 42.09 -9.72 -0.28
CA LEU A 166 42.70 -11.03 -0.41
C LEU A 166 43.21 -11.25 -1.85
N GLY A 167 42.40 -10.96 -2.86
CA GLY A 167 42.80 -11.06 -4.27
C GLY A 167 43.99 -10.16 -4.62
N ARG A 168 43.98 -8.90 -4.17
CA ARG A 168 45.12 -7.98 -4.39
C ARG A 168 46.40 -8.44 -3.67
N TYR A 169 46.26 -9.02 -2.49
CA TYR A 169 47.38 -9.58 -1.75
C TYR A 169 47.99 -10.77 -2.50
N GLU A 170 47.16 -11.68 -3.02
CA GLU A 170 47.61 -12.81 -3.85
C GLU A 170 48.32 -12.33 -5.12
N GLU A 171 47.76 -11.34 -5.84
CA GLU A 171 48.39 -10.73 -7.01
C GLU A 171 49.77 -10.11 -6.68
N ALA A 172 49.86 -9.35 -5.60
CA ALA A 172 51.11 -8.72 -5.16
C ALA A 172 52.17 -9.77 -4.76
N SER A 173 51.76 -10.83 -4.05
CA SER A 173 52.63 -11.94 -3.67
C SER A 173 53.19 -12.68 -4.89
N GLN A 174 52.38 -12.87 -5.93
CA GLN A 174 52.85 -13.49 -7.18
C GLN A 174 53.83 -12.58 -7.92
N GLN A 175 53.60 -11.26 -7.98
CA GLN A 175 54.54 -10.31 -8.59
C GLN A 175 55.91 -10.31 -7.90
N GLN A 176 55.95 -10.43 -6.56
CA GLN A 176 57.21 -10.48 -5.82
C GLN A 176 58.03 -11.74 -6.10
N SER A 177 57.37 -12.84 -6.51
CA SER A 177 58.02 -14.10 -6.87
C SER A 177 58.59 -14.15 -8.30
N PHE A 178 58.37 -13.12 -9.13
CA PHE A 178 59.06 -13.01 -10.42
C PHE A 178 60.56 -12.75 -10.16
N PRO A 179 61.46 -13.66 -10.57
CA PRO A 179 62.88 -13.38 -10.51
C PRO A 179 63.14 -12.18 -11.41
N VAL A 180 63.74 -11.12 -10.87
CA VAL A 180 64.30 -10.05 -11.68
C VAL A 180 65.34 -10.72 -12.56
N GLY A 181 64.96 -11.02 -13.82
CA GLY A 181 65.82 -11.74 -14.74
C GLY A 181 67.15 -11.01 -14.83
N LYS A 182 68.27 -11.72 -14.63
CA LYS A 182 69.61 -11.13 -14.69
C LYS A 182 69.75 -10.40 -16.03
N ILE A 183 69.63 -9.08 -16.01
CA ILE A 183 69.74 -8.27 -17.22
C ILE A 183 71.22 -8.20 -17.54
N ARG A 184 71.64 -8.86 -18.61
CA ARG A 184 73.01 -8.80 -19.13
C ARG A 184 73.05 -7.77 -20.24
N VAL A 185 73.88 -6.74 -20.09
CA VAL A 185 74.15 -5.76 -21.15
C VAL A 185 74.84 -6.50 -22.31
N ILE A 186 74.17 -6.60 -23.46
CA ILE A 186 74.67 -7.35 -24.63
C ILE A 186 75.65 -6.50 -25.47
N SER A 187 75.59 -5.17 -25.38
CA SER A 187 76.57 -4.28 -26.03
C SER A 187 76.54 -2.86 -25.46
N ASP A 188 77.70 -2.23 -25.31
CA ASP A 188 77.82 -0.80 -25.03
C ASP A 188 77.35 0.05 -26.21
N ALA A 189 76.74 1.20 -25.91
CA ALA A 189 76.26 2.14 -26.92
C ALA A 189 77.43 2.70 -27.74
N THR A 190 77.47 2.41 -29.05
CA THR A 190 78.49 2.98 -29.94
C THR A 190 78.15 4.44 -30.25
N LEU A 191 79.14 5.33 -30.11
CA LEU A 191 78.96 6.74 -30.47
C LEU A 191 78.67 6.86 -31.98
N PRO A 192 77.65 7.64 -32.39
CA PRO A 192 77.33 7.82 -33.80
C PRO A 192 78.50 8.55 -34.49
N LYS A 193 79.11 7.90 -35.49
CA LYS A 193 80.24 8.46 -36.26
C LYS A 193 79.85 9.66 -37.12
N SER A 194 78.56 9.93 -37.31
CA SER A 194 78.04 11.10 -38.03
C SER A 194 76.63 11.45 -37.56
N ALA A 195 76.27 12.72 -37.67
CA ALA A 195 74.94 13.20 -37.34
C ALA A 195 73.89 12.56 -38.27
N ALA A 196 72.86 11.94 -37.69
CA ALA A 196 71.80 11.29 -38.45
C ALA A 196 70.96 12.28 -39.28
N THR A 197 70.91 13.56 -38.89
CA THR A 197 70.16 14.64 -39.56
C THR A 197 70.72 16.03 -39.18
N PRO A 198 70.50 17.10 -39.97
CA PRO A 198 70.29 17.17 -41.42
C PRO A 198 71.62 17.31 -42.21
N ARG A 199 71.61 16.97 -43.50
CA ARG A 199 72.79 17.03 -44.40
C ARG A 199 73.14 18.50 -44.73
N THR A 200 73.88 19.14 -43.82
CA THR A 200 74.24 20.57 -43.89
C THR A 200 74.88 20.98 -45.22
N SER A 201 75.66 20.11 -45.85
CA SER A 201 76.28 20.36 -47.17
C SER A 201 75.26 20.54 -48.30
N ILE A 202 74.19 19.75 -48.31
CA ILE A 202 73.11 19.85 -49.32
C ILE A 202 72.33 21.15 -49.12
N VAL A 203 72.00 21.47 -47.87
CA VAL A 203 71.26 22.70 -47.53
C VAL A 203 72.05 23.94 -47.91
N LEU A 204 73.36 23.98 -47.59
CA LEU A 204 74.24 25.08 -47.95
C LEU A 204 74.35 25.25 -49.47
N GLY A 205 74.54 24.15 -50.21
CA GLY A 205 74.60 24.18 -51.67
C GLY A 205 73.33 24.74 -52.33
N LEU A 206 72.16 24.27 -51.88
CA LEU A 206 70.86 24.77 -52.37
C LEU A 206 70.66 26.26 -52.07
N SER A 207 71.02 26.69 -50.86
CA SER A 207 70.89 28.09 -50.43
C SER A 207 71.74 29.03 -51.29
N LEU A 208 72.96 28.61 -51.62
CA LEU A 208 73.89 29.38 -52.44
C LEU A 208 73.37 29.53 -53.87
N VAL A 209 72.88 28.44 -54.48
CA VAL A 209 72.29 28.47 -55.84
C VAL A 209 71.06 29.38 -55.90
N LEU A 210 70.15 29.24 -54.94
CA LEU A 210 68.95 30.07 -54.86
C LEU A 210 69.28 31.55 -54.63
N GLY A 211 70.28 31.84 -53.79
CA GLY A 211 70.76 33.19 -53.54
C GLY A 211 71.34 33.85 -54.78
N VAL A 212 72.15 33.14 -55.57
CA VAL A 212 72.67 33.65 -56.85
C VAL A 212 71.55 33.89 -57.85
N MET A 213 70.58 32.96 -57.97
CA MET A 213 69.43 33.14 -58.86
C MET A 213 68.59 34.37 -58.49
N MET A 214 68.27 34.55 -57.21
CA MET A 214 67.52 35.74 -56.76
C MET A 214 68.33 37.02 -56.95
N GLY A 215 69.62 37.02 -56.64
CA GLY A 215 70.49 38.17 -56.83
C GLY A 215 70.60 38.59 -58.30
N ALA A 216 70.79 37.63 -59.21
CA ALA A 216 70.77 37.88 -60.65
C ALA A 216 69.40 38.36 -61.14
N GLY A 217 68.31 37.81 -60.61
CA GLY A 217 66.94 38.25 -60.92
C GLY A 217 66.68 39.70 -60.50
N VAL A 218 67.07 40.08 -59.28
CA VAL A 218 66.94 41.46 -58.78
C VAL A 218 67.85 42.42 -59.56
N GLY A 219 69.09 42.02 -59.85
CA GLY A 219 70.01 42.82 -60.67
C GLY A 219 69.45 43.07 -62.07
N GLY A 220 68.91 42.03 -62.72
CA GLY A 220 68.23 42.15 -64.01
C GLY A 220 67.01 43.06 -63.95
N LEU A 221 66.16 42.94 -62.93
CA LEU A 221 65.00 43.82 -62.74
C LEU A 221 65.39 45.30 -62.54
N ASN A 222 66.50 45.58 -61.84
CA ASN A 222 67.00 46.95 -61.68
C ASN A 222 67.52 47.54 -63.00
N GLU A 223 68.30 46.77 -63.76
CA GLU A 223 68.81 47.19 -65.08
C GLU A 223 67.66 47.45 -66.08
N PHE A 224 66.61 46.63 -66.08
CA PHE A 224 65.42 46.85 -66.91
C PHE A 224 64.61 48.08 -66.48
N ARG A 225 64.59 48.43 -65.19
CA ARG A 225 63.94 49.64 -64.67
C ARG A 225 64.67 50.93 -65.06
N GLU A 226 65.99 50.90 -65.20
CA GLU A 226 66.77 52.08 -65.62
C GLU A 226 66.64 52.40 -67.12
N ARG A 227 66.09 51.47 -67.94
CA ARG A 227 65.91 51.67 -69.39
C ARG A 227 64.59 52.31 -69.82
N PHE A 228 63.71 52.71 -68.90
CA PHE A 228 62.50 53.49 -69.21
C PHE A 228 62.62 54.95 -68.74
N PHE A 229 63.03 55.81 -69.68
CA PHE A 229 62.90 57.27 -69.77
C PHE A 229 62.90 58.12 -68.48
N ARG A 230 64.01 58.86 -68.30
CA ARG A 230 64.05 60.12 -67.53
C ARG A 230 63.30 61.23 -68.29
N THR A 231 62.49 61.98 -67.56
CA THR A 231 62.29 63.43 -67.70
C THR A 231 62.51 64.04 -66.33
#